data_AF-A0A382DHE7-F1
#
_entry.id   AF-A0A382DHE7-F1
#
_cell.length_a   1.000
_cell.length_b   1.000
_cell.length_c   1.000
_cell.angle_alpha   90.00
_cell.angle_beta   90.00
_cell.angle_gamma   90.00
#
_symmetry.space_group_name_H-M   'P 1'
#
loop_
_entity.id
_entity.type
_entity.pdbx_description
1 polymer ?
#
loop_
_entity_poly.entity_id
_entity_poly.type
_entity_poly.pdbx_seq_one_letter_code
_entity_poly.pdbx_strand_id
1 'polypeptide(L)'
;MNQIELDPYEILEVDYDASLTTIREAFKKLVLKHHPDRGGNPQHFHIIKGAYSYIFKELKKQENLRQREEQTYDEYEEQRNNQIIEDREEIETEEKFQPIVSSKNFNVDNFNNLYSRYRVESVTDHGYGTTMMNRTQTRLKDDALQNNKVKEFEKRKLIIYEEPESMMSTHNFNNLGGDKPNDYTSGFNINDTKKKISFTDYMRAHSECEQISSNTANVRNTEFKSVDDLIQTRGNISHVMSKEDLQKQKLREKKKLYEEKMRRLRLHQKEEEIEKKFNARKAFIRYT
;
A
#
# COMPACT_ATOMS: atom_id res chain seq x y z
N MET A 1 12.74 19.05 -2.88
CA MET A 1 11.60 19.98 -2.83
C MET A 1 10.36 19.12 -2.90
N ASN A 2 9.68 18.96 -1.77
CA ASN A 2 8.36 18.33 -1.71
C ASN A 2 7.35 19.23 -2.41
N GLN A 3 6.41 18.66 -3.18
CA GLN A 3 5.03 19.11 -3.39
C GLN A 3 4.52 18.67 -4.77
N ILE A 4 3.88 17.50 -4.83
CA ILE A 4 2.72 17.31 -5.72
C ILE A 4 1.60 16.78 -4.82
N GLU A 5 1.09 17.68 -3.98
CA GLU A 5 -0.19 17.50 -3.27
C GLU A 5 -1.37 17.88 -4.19
N LEU A 6 -1.09 18.56 -5.31
CA LEU A 6 -2.04 18.96 -6.35
C LEU A 6 -1.99 18.02 -7.56
N ASP A 7 -3.13 17.79 -8.18
CA ASP A 7 -3.21 16.96 -9.38
C ASP A 7 -2.54 17.65 -10.60
N PRO A 8 -1.58 16.99 -11.29
CA PRO A 8 -0.92 17.54 -12.47
C PRO A 8 -1.86 17.97 -13.60
N TYR A 9 -2.99 17.28 -13.78
CA TYR A 9 -3.98 17.58 -14.82
C TYR A 9 -4.76 18.86 -14.49
N GLU A 10 -5.15 19.03 -13.23
CA GLU A 10 -5.73 20.28 -12.71
C GLU A 10 -4.77 21.47 -12.84
N ILE A 11 -3.47 21.29 -12.53
CA ILE A 11 -2.45 22.35 -12.65
C ILE A 11 -2.32 22.85 -14.09
N LEU A 12 -2.46 21.94 -15.06
CA LEU A 12 -2.36 22.26 -16.48
C LEU A 12 -3.71 22.65 -17.11
N GLU A 13 -4.79 22.63 -16.33
CA GLU A 13 -6.17 22.91 -16.78
C GLU A 13 -6.60 22.04 -17.98
N VAL A 14 -6.22 20.76 -17.95
CA VAL A 14 -6.51 19.77 -19.00
C VAL A 14 -7.29 18.59 -18.44
N ASP A 15 -8.12 17.99 -19.29
CA ASP A 15 -8.82 16.75 -18.95
C ASP A 15 -7.83 15.57 -18.82
N TYR A 16 -8.20 14.54 -18.07
CA TYR A 16 -7.39 13.33 -17.93
C TYR A 16 -7.24 12.56 -19.25
N ASP A 17 -8.24 12.66 -20.13
CA ASP A 17 -8.26 12.03 -21.45
C ASP A 17 -7.66 12.93 -22.56
N ALA A 18 -7.05 14.06 -22.17
CA ALA A 18 -6.49 15.02 -23.10
C ALA A 18 -5.32 14.42 -23.90
N SER A 19 -5.28 14.72 -25.20
CA SER A 19 -4.21 14.24 -26.08
C SER A 19 -2.89 14.97 -25.82
N LEU A 20 -1.77 14.33 -26.17
CA LEU A 20 -0.44 14.89 -25.95
C LEU A 20 -0.22 16.25 -26.63
N THR A 21 -0.90 16.52 -27.75
CA THR A 21 -0.88 17.81 -28.42
C THR A 21 -1.57 18.88 -27.58
N THR A 22 -2.75 18.60 -27.04
CA THR A 22 -3.51 19.53 -26.18
C THR A 22 -2.76 19.85 -24.88
N ILE A 23 -2.10 18.87 -24.28
CA ILE A 23 -1.27 19.05 -23.07
C ILE A 23 -0.05 19.93 -23.37
N ARG A 24 0.61 19.74 -24.52
CA ARG A 24 1.73 20.60 -24.96
C ARG A 24 1.28 22.05 -25.18
N GLU A 25 0.11 22.24 -25.78
CA GLU A 25 -0.44 23.58 -26.03
C GLU A 25 -0.83 24.29 -24.72
N ALA A 26 -1.49 23.59 -23.80
CA ALA A 26 -1.84 24.10 -22.48
C ALA A 26 -0.59 24.49 -21.68
N PHE A 27 0.43 23.62 -21.65
CA PHE A 27 1.72 23.92 -21.03
C PHE A 27 2.36 25.17 -21.64
N LYS A 28 2.41 25.29 -22.98
CA LYS A 28 2.97 26.46 -23.66
C LYS A 28 2.25 27.75 -23.29
N LYS A 29 0.92 27.73 -23.20
CA LYS A 29 0.10 28.89 -22.79
C LYS A 29 0.41 29.32 -21.35
N LEU A 30 0.48 28.36 -20.42
CA LEU A 30 0.78 28.62 -19.01
C LEU A 30 2.20 29.12 -18.79
N VAL A 31 3.18 28.54 -19.51
CA VAL A 31 4.58 28.98 -19.48
C VAL A 31 4.69 30.42 -19.95
N LEU A 32 4.02 30.82 -21.04
CA LEU A 32 4.08 32.19 -21.55
C LEU A 32 3.52 33.22 -20.56
N LYS A 33 2.53 32.82 -19.75
CA LYS A 33 1.88 33.67 -18.75
C LYS A 33 2.69 33.78 -17.45
N HIS A 34 3.33 32.68 -17.03
CA HIS A 34 4.02 32.60 -15.73
C HIS A 34 5.55 32.57 -15.84
N HIS A 35 6.11 32.90 -17.01
CA HIS A 35 7.57 32.94 -17.20
C HIS A 35 8.23 33.98 -16.27
N PRO A 36 9.31 33.63 -15.55
CA PRO A 36 9.98 34.55 -14.63
C PRO A 36 10.50 35.82 -15.33
N ASP A 37 11.05 35.70 -16.54
CA ASP A 37 11.53 36.86 -17.32
C ASP A 37 10.42 37.82 -17.77
N ARG A 38 9.14 37.41 -17.68
CA ARG A 38 7.97 38.23 -18.02
C ARG A 38 7.21 38.70 -16.77
N GLY A 39 7.83 38.60 -15.60
CA GLY A 39 7.22 39.01 -14.32
C GLY A 39 6.37 37.94 -13.64
N GLY A 40 6.46 36.68 -14.07
CA GLY A 40 5.79 35.54 -13.43
C GLY A 40 6.50 35.04 -12.17
N ASN A 41 5.79 34.33 -11.30
CA ASN A 41 6.36 33.74 -10.09
C ASN A 41 7.19 32.48 -10.41
N PRO A 42 8.51 32.45 -10.08
CA PRO A 42 9.39 31.30 -10.32
C PRO A 42 8.89 29.97 -9.70
N GLN A 43 8.24 30.03 -8.54
CA GLN A 43 7.70 28.84 -7.87
C GLN A 43 6.55 28.23 -8.67
N HIS A 44 5.67 29.08 -9.20
CA HIS A 44 4.54 28.64 -10.02
C HIS A 44 5.00 28.01 -11.33
N PHE A 45 6.03 28.60 -11.94
CA PHE A 45 6.68 28.05 -13.12
C PHE A 45 7.28 26.66 -12.87
N HIS A 46 7.92 26.45 -11.72
CA HIS A 46 8.47 25.15 -11.36
C HIS A 46 7.38 24.07 -11.20
N ILE A 47 6.24 24.44 -10.58
CA ILE A 47 5.07 23.56 -10.43
C ILE A 47 4.49 23.16 -11.79
N ILE A 48 4.29 24.13 -12.69
CA ILE A 48 3.78 23.90 -14.06
C ILE A 48 4.74 22.98 -14.84
N LYS A 49 6.05 23.21 -14.74
CA LYS A 49 7.07 22.36 -15.39
C LYS A 49 7.07 20.94 -14.82
N GLY A 50 6.95 20.80 -13.50
CA GLY A 50 6.85 19.51 -12.83
C GLY A 50 5.63 18.71 -13.28
N ALA A 51 4.45 19.35 -13.33
CA ALA A 51 3.21 18.74 -13.79
C ALA A 51 3.31 18.24 -15.24
N TYR A 52 3.81 19.08 -16.16
CA TYR A 52 3.99 18.68 -17.56
C TYR A 52 4.97 17.51 -17.71
N SER A 53 6.11 17.56 -17.02
CA SER A 53 7.10 16.47 -17.08
C SER A 53 6.53 15.15 -16.58
N TYR A 54 5.66 15.19 -15.57
CA TYR A 54 4.99 14.01 -15.04
C TYR A 54 3.99 13.42 -16.05
N ILE A 55 3.03 14.23 -16.54
CA ILE A 55 2.02 13.77 -17.51
C ILE A 55 2.70 13.23 -18.78
N PHE A 56 3.74 13.91 -19.26
CA PHE A 56 4.49 13.46 -20.43
C PHE A 56 5.17 12.09 -20.22
N LYS A 57 5.74 11.86 -19.04
CA LYS A 57 6.37 10.57 -18.68
C LYS A 57 5.33 9.45 -18.59
N GLU A 58 4.18 9.71 -17.97
CA GLU A 58 3.07 8.77 -17.87
C GLU A 58 2.48 8.41 -19.24
N LEU A 59 2.21 9.39 -20.10
CA LEU A 59 1.70 9.12 -21.46
C LEU A 59 2.69 8.30 -22.29
N LYS A 60 3.99 8.63 -22.24
CA LYS A 60 5.02 7.84 -22.93
C LYS A 60 5.11 6.42 -22.40
N LYS A 61 4.92 6.22 -21.08
CA LYS A 61 4.87 4.89 -20.46
C LYS A 61 3.66 4.10 -20.95
N GLN A 62 2.48 4.73 -21.04
CA GLN A 62 1.28 4.09 -21.58
C GLN A 62 1.43 3.73 -23.07
N GLU A 63 2.02 4.61 -23.87
CA GLU A 63 2.31 4.35 -25.28
C GLU A 63 3.24 3.14 -25.45
N ASN A 64 4.33 3.06 -24.68
CA ASN A 64 5.22 1.91 -24.67
C ASN A 64 4.52 0.61 -24.23
N LEU A 65 3.57 0.69 -23.27
CA LEU A 65 2.79 -0.47 -22.84
C LEU A 65 1.87 -0.97 -23.96
N ARG A 66 1.16 -0.06 -24.64
CA ARG A 66 0.32 -0.41 -25.79
C ARG A 66 1.13 -1.05 -26.91
N GLN A 67 2.29 -0.47 -27.23
CA GLN A 67 3.21 -1.06 -28.20
C GLN A 67 3.66 -2.46 -27.81
N ARG A 68 3.87 -2.74 -26.51
CA ARG A 68 4.18 -4.09 -26.01
C ARG A 68 2.99 -5.05 -26.07
N GLU A 69 1.77 -4.57 -25.89
CA GLU A 69 0.55 -5.39 -26.00
C GLU A 69 0.25 -5.77 -27.46
N GLU A 70 0.64 -4.92 -28.42
CA GLU A 70 0.47 -5.14 -29.86
C GLU A 70 1.58 -6.02 -30.47
N GLN A 71 2.67 -6.28 -29.74
CA GLN A 71 3.79 -7.10 -30.21
C GLN A 71 3.42 -8.59 -30.31
N THR A 72 3.88 -9.22 -31.38
CA THR A 72 3.75 -10.68 -31.53
C THR A 72 4.71 -11.39 -30.56
N TYR A 73 4.37 -12.60 -30.12
CA TYR A 73 5.22 -13.39 -29.22
C TYR A 73 6.66 -13.54 -29.72
N ASP A 74 6.85 -13.73 -31.03
CA ASP A 74 8.17 -13.88 -31.66
C ASP A 74 9.01 -12.58 -31.58
N GLU A 75 8.37 -11.42 -31.79
CA GLU A 75 9.03 -10.10 -31.66
C GLU A 75 9.42 -9.80 -30.20
N TYR A 76 8.60 -10.23 -29.25
CA TYR A 76 8.89 -10.13 -27.82
C TYR A 76 10.08 -11.01 -27.41
N GLU A 77 10.15 -12.25 -27.89
CA GLU A 77 11.28 -13.17 -27.67
C GLU A 77 12.59 -12.59 -28.23
N GLU A 78 12.58 -12.05 -29.45
CA GLU A 78 13.74 -11.39 -30.05
C GLU A 78 14.18 -10.14 -29.27
N GLN A 79 13.24 -9.25 -28.92
CA GLN A 79 13.55 -8.06 -28.12
C GLN A 79 14.10 -8.42 -26.73
N ARG A 80 13.53 -9.43 -26.08
CA ARG A 80 14.02 -9.93 -24.80
C ARG A 80 15.41 -10.53 -24.92
N ASN A 81 15.68 -11.30 -25.97
CA ASN A 81 17.00 -11.88 -26.20
C ASN A 81 18.02 -10.78 -26.52
N ASN A 82 17.67 -9.77 -27.31
CA ASN A 82 18.52 -8.62 -27.58
C ASN A 82 18.78 -7.78 -26.31
N GLN A 83 17.78 -7.54 -25.46
CA GLN A 83 17.97 -6.90 -24.15
C GLN A 83 18.88 -7.73 -23.24
N ILE A 84 18.74 -9.06 -23.22
CA ILE A 84 19.63 -9.93 -22.44
C ILE A 84 21.07 -9.85 -22.97
N ILE A 85 21.26 -9.70 -24.28
CA ILE A 85 22.57 -9.52 -24.91
C ILE A 85 23.14 -8.14 -24.58
N GLU A 86 22.37 -7.06 -24.73
CA GLU A 86 22.77 -5.69 -24.36
C GLU A 86 23.07 -5.58 -22.86
N ASP A 87 22.24 -6.15 -21.99
CA ASP A 87 22.48 -6.22 -20.56
C ASP A 87 23.75 -7.04 -20.26
N ARG A 88 24.00 -8.14 -20.99
CA ARG A 88 25.24 -8.91 -20.86
C ARG A 88 26.46 -8.12 -21.31
N GLU A 89 26.37 -7.40 -22.41
CA GLU A 89 27.44 -6.55 -22.94
C GLU A 89 27.70 -5.34 -22.02
N GLU A 90 26.66 -4.73 -21.44
CA GLU A 90 26.78 -3.73 -20.37
C GLU A 90 27.39 -4.34 -19.09
N ILE A 91 27.02 -5.56 -18.69
CA ILE A 91 27.61 -6.25 -17.53
C ILE A 91 29.07 -6.65 -17.80
N GLU A 92 29.44 -6.96 -19.04
CA GLU A 92 30.80 -7.30 -19.44
C GLU A 92 31.70 -6.06 -19.61
N THR A 93 31.14 -4.91 -20.01
CA THR A 93 31.85 -3.63 -20.15
C THR A 93 31.89 -2.82 -18.84
N GLU A 94 30.82 -2.85 -18.02
CA GLU A 94 30.79 -2.35 -16.65
C GLU A 94 31.38 -3.40 -15.69
N GLU A 95 32.67 -3.71 -15.83
CA GLU A 95 33.55 -4.38 -14.86
C GLU A 95 32.97 -5.51 -14.00
N LYS A 96 33.56 -6.70 -14.11
CA LYS A 96 33.68 -7.72 -13.04
C LYS A 96 33.12 -7.22 -11.70
N PHE A 97 31.85 -7.52 -11.41
CA PHE A 97 31.22 -7.21 -10.13
C PHE A 97 32.06 -7.89 -9.04
N GLN A 98 33.08 -7.19 -8.53
CA GLN A 98 33.82 -7.63 -7.36
C GLN A 98 32.79 -7.55 -6.25
N PRO A 99 32.41 -8.68 -5.62
CA PRO A 99 31.53 -8.59 -4.47
C PRO A 99 32.24 -7.68 -3.45
N ILE A 100 31.59 -6.57 -3.08
CA ILE A 100 32.08 -5.56 -2.11
C ILE A 100 32.63 -6.25 -0.84
N VAL A 101 32.09 -7.44 -0.54
CA VAL A 101 32.61 -8.37 0.45
C VAL A 101 33.13 -9.62 -0.24
N SER A 102 34.45 -9.72 -0.37
CA SER A 102 35.12 -11.00 -0.66
C SER A 102 34.76 -11.98 0.45
N SER A 103 34.31 -13.20 0.10
CA SER A 103 33.99 -14.24 1.08
C SER A 103 35.16 -14.56 2.02
N LYS A 104 36.39 -14.24 1.60
CA LYS A 104 37.61 -14.43 2.39
C LYS A 104 37.83 -13.37 3.48
N ASN A 105 37.29 -12.16 3.32
CA ASN A 105 37.49 -11.02 4.24
C ASN A 105 36.16 -10.37 4.65
N PHE A 106 35.14 -11.18 4.94
CA PHE A 106 33.83 -10.65 5.35
C PHE A 106 33.91 -9.96 6.71
N ASN A 107 33.66 -8.64 6.74
CA ASN A 107 33.52 -7.87 7.98
C ASN A 107 32.02 -7.63 8.24
N VAL A 108 31.53 -8.19 9.35
CA VAL A 108 30.12 -8.11 9.78
C VAL A 108 29.69 -6.65 10.00
N ASP A 109 30.54 -5.82 10.60
CA ASP A 109 30.20 -4.43 10.92
C ASP A 109 30.13 -3.58 9.65
N ASN A 110 31.06 -3.77 8.71
CA ASN A 110 31.00 -3.09 7.42
C ASN A 110 29.77 -3.52 6.62
N PHE A 111 29.45 -4.81 6.63
CA PHE A 111 28.22 -5.32 6.01
C PHE A 111 26.97 -4.73 6.64
N ASN A 112 26.88 -4.70 7.98
CA ASN A 112 25.73 -4.15 8.69
C ASN A 112 25.57 -2.65 8.41
N ASN A 113 26.66 -1.89 8.36
CA ASN A 113 26.63 -0.48 8.01
C ASN A 113 26.16 -0.26 6.56
N LEU A 114 26.69 -1.05 5.62
CA LEU A 114 26.28 -0.98 4.20
C LEU A 114 24.81 -1.39 4.03
N TYR A 115 24.41 -2.49 4.67
CA TYR A 115 23.05 -3.00 4.64
C TYR A 115 22.09 -1.98 5.24
N SER A 116 22.33 -1.49 6.45
CA SER A 116 21.49 -0.47 7.10
C SER A 116 21.37 0.82 6.26
N ARG A 117 22.43 1.19 5.52
CA ARG A 117 22.41 2.39 4.67
C ARG A 117 21.57 2.25 3.41
N TYR A 118 21.63 1.10 2.73
CA TYR A 118 21.02 0.89 1.41
C TYR A 118 19.79 -0.02 1.42
N ARG A 119 19.47 -0.66 2.55
CA ARG A 119 18.23 -1.39 2.79
C ARG A 119 17.03 -0.49 2.54
N VAL A 120 16.04 -1.02 1.85
CA VAL A 120 14.73 -0.38 1.68
C VAL A 120 13.82 -0.91 2.76
N GLU A 121 13.18 -0.02 3.51
CA GLU A 121 12.27 -0.43 4.57
C GLU A 121 10.97 -1.02 3.99
N SER A 122 10.55 -2.12 4.58
CA SER A 122 9.27 -2.75 4.39
C SER A 122 8.28 -2.27 5.44
N VAL A 123 7.01 -2.20 5.04
CA VAL A 123 5.88 -1.93 5.92
C VAL A 123 5.78 -2.99 7.04
N THR A 124 6.27 -4.20 6.77
CA THR A 124 6.30 -5.33 7.70
C THR A 124 7.56 -5.41 8.57
N ASP A 125 8.53 -4.50 8.42
CA ASP A 125 9.77 -4.54 9.20
C ASP A 125 9.53 -4.24 10.69
N HIS A 126 8.47 -3.52 11.01
CA HIS A 126 8.14 -3.09 12.37
C HIS A 126 7.03 -3.95 12.98
N GLY A 127 7.40 -5.03 13.67
CA GLY A 127 6.47 -5.86 14.44
C GLY A 127 6.32 -5.44 15.91
N TYR A 128 5.93 -6.39 16.77
CA TYR A 128 5.80 -6.17 18.22
C TYR A 128 7.09 -6.37 19.02
N GLY A 129 8.25 -6.43 18.36
CA GLY A 129 9.53 -6.74 19.00
C GLY A 129 9.84 -5.81 20.19
N THR A 130 9.63 -4.51 20.02
CA THR A 130 9.82 -3.51 21.10
C THR A 130 8.86 -3.74 22.26
N THR A 131 7.57 -3.93 21.98
CA THR A 131 6.54 -4.22 22.98
C THR A 131 6.81 -5.52 23.73
N MET A 132 7.30 -6.55 23.05
CA MET A 132 7.66 -7.84 23.65
C MET A 132 8.91 -7.73 24.54
N MET A 133 9.94 -7.01 24.10
CA MET A 133 11.17 -6.80 24.87
C MET A 133 10.94 -6.01 26.17
N ASN A 134 10.02 -5.05 26.16
CA ASN A 134 9.68 -4.31 27.38
C ASN A 134 9.01 -5.22 28.43
N ARG A 135 8.19 -6.20 28.01
CA ARG A 135 7.49 -7.12 28.92
C ARG A 135 8.39 -8.16 29.58
N THR A 136 9.52 -8.53 28.98
CA THR A 136 10.43 -9.53 29.56
C THR A 136 11.18 -8.99 30.78
N GLN A 137 11.47 -7.69 30.82
CA GLN A 137 12.13 -7.03 31.94
C GLN A 137 11.24 -6.92 33.18
N THR A 138 9.92 -6.87 32.99
CA THR A 138 8.91 -6.75 34.06
C THR A 138 8.20 -8.06 34.40
N ARG A 139 8.83 -9.23 34.17
CA ARG A 139 8.36 -10.49 34.76
C ARG A 139 8.63 -10.48 36.27
N LEU A 140 7.84 -9.68 36.99
CA LEU A 140 7.73 -9.72 38.44
C LEU A 140 7.38 -11.16 38.84
N LYS A 141 8.04 -11.66 39.89
CA LYS A 141 7.84 -13.01 40.43
C LYS A 141 6.34 -13.31 40.60
N ASP A 142 5.91 -14.42 40.00
CA ASP A 142 4.53 -14.84 39.75
C ASP A 142 3.63 -15.06 40.99
N ASP A 143 4.13 -14.86 42.21
CA ASP A 143 3.38 -15.19 43.43
C ASP A 143 2.16 -14.28 43.69
N ALA A 144 2.12 -13.08 43.09
CA ALA A 144 1.01 -12.14 43.26
C ALA A 144 -0.13 -12.28 42.22
N LEU A 145 0.08 -13.05 41.14
CA LEU A 145 -0.88 -13.17 40.03
C LEU A 145 -1.85 -14.35 40.21
N GLN A 146 -1.57 -15.32 41.08
CA GLN A 146 -2.46 -16.47 41.30
C GLN A 146 -3.75 -16.11 42.08
N ASN A 147 -3.80 -14.97 42.76
CA ASN A 147 -4.90 -14.61 43.66
C ASN A 147 -5.80 -13.46 43.18
N ASN A 148 -5.46 -12.81 42.07
CA ASN A 148 -6.29 -11.72 41.54
C ASN A 148 -7.37 -12.29 40.63
N LYS A 149 -8.59 -12.42 41.16
CA LYS A 149 -9.79 -12.62 40.34
C LYS A 149 -9.83 -11.51 39.29
N VAL A 150 -9.81 -11.89 38.02
CA VAL A 150 -10.01 -10.98 36.88
C VAL A 150 -11.28 -10.19 37.15
N LYS A 151 -11.21 -8.86 37.17
CA LYS A 151 -12.40 -8.02 37.31
C LYS A 151 -13.29 -8.27 36.08
N GLU A 152 -14.44 -8.90 36.30
CA GLU A 152 -15.46 -9.00 35.28
C GLU A 152 -16.03 -7.60 35.02
N PHE A 153 -15.68 -7.01 33.87
CA PHE A 153 -16.28 -5.76 33.44
C PHE A 153 -17.69 -6.03 32.92
N GLU A 154 -18.67 -5.24 33.38
CA GLU A 154 -20.01 -5.22 32.79
C GLU A 154 -19.91 -4.74 31.35
N LYS A 155 -19.94 -5.68 30.40
CA LYS A 155 -19.85 -5.40 28.96
C LYS A 155 -21.12 -4.65 28.54
N ARG A 156 -21.03 -3.32 28.44
CA ARG A 156 -22.07 -2.51 27.78
C ARG A 156 -22.16 -2.96 26.32
N LYS A 157 -23.34 -3.39 25.90
CA LYS A 157 -23.59 -3.82 24.52
C LYS A 157 -23.71 -2.60 23.63
N LEU A 158 -22.64 -2.26 22.92
CA LEU A 158 -22.67 -1.27 21.85
C LEU A 158 -22.91 -2.03 20.54
N ILE A 159 -24.04 -1.79 19.88
CA ILE A 159 -24.35 -2.36 18.57
C ILE A 159 -23.67 -1.48 17.52
N ILE A 160 -22.58 -1.99 16.94
CA ILE A 160 -21.90 -1.34 15.81
C ILE A 160 -22.45 -1.98 14.53
N TYR A 161 -23.00 -1.16 13.63
CA TYR A 161 -23.40 -1.60 12.29
C TYR A 161 -22.23 -1.35 11.32
N GLU A 162 -21.46 -2.39 11.06
CA GLU A 162 -20.38 -2.38 10.07
C GLU A 162 -20.89 -3.00 8.75
N GLU A 163 -20.50 -2.41 7.61
CA GLU A 163 -20.73 -3.06 6.32
C GLU A 163 -19.84 -4.30 6.22
N PRO A 164 -20.25 -5.34 5.46
CA PRO A 164 -19.39 -6.48 5.21
C PRO A 164 -18.13 -6.01 4.46
N GLU A 165 -16.97 -6.14 5.11
CA GLU A 165 -15.68 -5.91 4.48
C GLU A 165 -15.26 -7.13 3.64
N SER A 166 -14.48 -6.89 2.59
CA SER A 166 -13.87 -7.98 1.83
C SER A 166 -12.94 -8.78 2.73
N MET A 167 -12.91 -10.10 2.56
CA MET A 167 -11.96 -10.94 3.30
C MET A 167 -10.52 -10.45 3.13
N MET A 168 -9.74 -10.53 4.20
CA MET A 168 -8.32 -10.20 4.14
C MET A 168 -7.61 -11.10 3.15
N SER A 169 -6.68 -10.50 2.42
CA SER A 169 -5.79 -11.23 1.51
C SER A 169 -5.06 -12.34 2.27
N THR A 170 -5.01 -13.54 1.69
CA THR A 170 -4.19 -14.61 2.24
C THR A 170 -2.70 -14.21 2.18
N HIS A 171 -1.85 -14.82 3.00
CA HIS A 171 -0.41 -14.49 3.06
C HIS A 171 0.34 -14.61 1.73
N ASN A 172 -0.26 -15.23 0.73
CA ASN A 172 0.33 -15.39 -0.60
C ASN A 172 0.33 -14.09 -1.40
N PHE A 173 -0.50 -13.11 -1.03
CA PHE A 173 -0.62 -11.86 -1.76
C PHE A 173 -0.49 -10.66 -0.81
N ASN A 174 0.33 -9.69 -1.22
CA ASN A 174 0.58 -8.47 -0.47
C ASN A 174 0.00 -7.26 -1.21
N ASN A 175 -0.64 -6.36 -0.47
CA ASN A 175 -1.09 -5.08 -1.00
C ASN A 175 0.10 -4.11 -1.08
N LEU A 176 0.47 -3.72 -2.31
CA LEU A 176 1.53 -2.74 -2.56
C LEU A 176 1.09 -1.34 -2.14
N GLY A 177 1.99 -0.56 -1.53
CA GLY A 177 1.70 0.80 -1.05
C GLY A 177 0.74 0.87 0.14
N GLY A 178 0.42 -0.28 0.75
CA GLY A 178 -0.42 -0.37 1.94
C GLY A 178 0.20 0.31 3.15
N ASP A 179 -0.67 0.72 4.08
CA ASP A 179 -0.25 1.19 5.40
C ASP A 179 0.25 0.05 6.26
N LYS A 180 0.91 0.40 7.37
CA LYS A 180 1.37 -0.56 8.37
C LYS A 180 0.18 -1.41 8.84
N PRO A 181 0.24 -2.75 8.71
CA PRO A 181 -0.81 -3.60 9.23
C PRO A 181 -0.84 -3.49 10.76
N ASN A 182 -2.04 -3.26 11.30
CA ASN A 182 -2.29 -3.24 12.74
C ASN A 182 -2.70 -4.61 13.29
N ASP A 183 -3.09 -5.53 12.40
CA ASP A 183 -3.47 -6.90 12.73
C ASP A 183 -2.72 -7.84 11.77
N TYR A 184 -1.91 -8.74 12.34
CA TYR A 184 -1.16 -9.75 11.60
C TYR A 184 -1.87 -11.13 11.59
N THR A 185 -3.15 -11.20 11.95
CA THR A 185 -3.95 -12.43 11.92
C THR A 185 -4.01 -13.01 10.51
N SER A 186 -3.91 -14.34 10.40
CA SER A 186 -3.96 -15.01 9.11
C SER A 186 -5.33 -14.88 8.45
N GLY A 187 -5.34 -14.59 7.14
CA GLY A 187 -6.56 -14.60 6.34
C GLY A 187 -7.20 -16.00 6.29
N PHE A 188 -8.53 -16.05 6.19
CA PHE A 188 -9.26 -17.31 6.09
C PHE A 188 -9.22 -17.83 4.65
N ASN A 189 -8.63 -19.02 4.45
CA ASN A 189 -8.65 -19.67 3.14
C ASN A 189 -9.89 -20.57 3.01
N ILE A 190 -10.84 -20.15 2.18
CA ILE A 190 -12.08 -20.91 1.90
C ILE A 190 -11.81 -22.30 1.33
N ASN A 191 -10.69 -22.47 0.61
CA ASN A 191 -10.31 -23.73 -0.01
C ASN A 191 -9.52 -24.67 0.92
N ASP A 192 -9.18 -24.21 2.13
CA ASP A 192 -8.53 -25.08 3.11
C ASP A 192 -9.54 -26.07 3.70
N THR A 193 -9.26 -27.36 3.52
CA THR A 193 -10.01 -28.48 4.07
C THR A 193 -10.31 -28.35 5.56
N LYS A 194 -9.40 -27.74 6.33
CA LYS A 194 -9.53 -27.64 7.78
C LYS A 194 -10.34 -26.42 8.23
N LYS A 195 -10.60 -25.44 7.35
CA LYS A 195 -11.35 -24.20 7.64
C LYS A 195 -10.94 -23.55 8.98
N LYS A 196 -9.63 -23.53 9.27
CA LYS A 196 -9.07 -23.00 10.53
C LYS A 196 -8.19 -21.79 10.22
N ILE A 197 -8.31 -20.77 11.06
CA ILE A 197 -7.35 -19.67 11.10
C ILE A 197 -6.02 -20.29 11.55
N SER A 198 -4.94 -20.06 10.79
CA SER A 198 -3.64 -20.67 11.09
C SER A 198 -2.97 -20.02 12.29
N PHE A 199 -3.05 -18.69 12.37
CA PHE A 199 -2.55 -17.91 13.49
C PHE A 199 -3.31 -16.60 13.65
N THR A 200 -3.36 -16.10 14.88
CA THR A 200 -3.95 -14.80 15.24
C THR A 200 -2.84 -13.85 15.67
N ASP A 201 -3.07 -12.56 15.52
CA ASP A 201 -2.16 -11.52 15.92
C ASP A 201 -1.84 -11.57 17.42
N TYR A 202 -0.58 -11.34 17.77
CA TYR A 202 -0.11 -11.46 19.17
C TYR A 202 -0.77 -10.43 20.10
N MET A 203 -0.94 -9.18 19.67
CA MET A 203 -1.61 -8.17 20.50
C MET A 203 -3.10 -8.50 20.63
N ARG A 204 -3.72 -8.96 19.54
CA ARG A 204 -5.11 -9.40 19.51
C ARG A 204 -5.38 -10.58 20.44
N ALA A 205 -4.55 -11.63 20.37
CA ALA A 205 -4.66 -12.82 21.22
C ALA A 205 -4.54 -12.52 22.73
N HIS A 206 -3.73 -11.51 23.07
CA HIS A 206 -3.55 -11.05 24.44
C HIS A 206 -4.45 -9.88 24.84
N SER A 207 -5.32 -9.43 23.94
CA SER A 207 -6.36 -8.45 24.25
C SER A 207 -7.63 -9.16 24.69
N GLU A 208 -8.39 -8.56 25.62
CA GLU A 208 -9.67 -9.10 26.10
C GLU A 208 -10.76 -9.17 25.00
N CYS A 209 -10.44 -8.71 23.78
CA CYS A 209 -11.33 -8.68 22.62
C CYS A 209 -11.83 -10.07 22.22
N GLU A 210 -11.06 -11.14 22.40
CA GLU A 210 -11.53 -12.51 22.08
C GLU A 210 -12.52 -13.07 23.10
N GLN A 211 -12.63 -12.50 24.31
CA GLN A 211 -13.72 -12.86 25.24
C GLN A 211 -15.09 -12.37 24.75
N ILE A 212 -15.17 -11.69 23.61
CA ILE A 212 -16.42 -11.35 22.95
C ILE A 212 -17.05 -12.60 22.31
N SER A 213 -16.26 -13.59 21.88
CA SER A 213 -16.76 -14.79 21.18
C SER A 213 -17.57 -15.74 22.06
N SER A 214 -17.38 -15.77 23.38
CA SER A 214 -18.20 -16.61 24.26
C SER A 214 -19.57 -15.99 24.58
N ASN A 215 -19.77 -14.71 24.22
CA ASN A 215 -20.96 -13.94 24.56
C ASN A 215 -21.50 -13.11 23.38
N THR A 216 -21.08 -13.42 22.14
CA THR A 216 -21.94 -13.13 20.99
C THR A 216 -23.18 -13.99 21.23
N ALA A 217 -24.18 -13.41 21.87
CA ALA A 217 -25.51 -14.00 21.97
C ALA A 217 -25.79 -14.54 20.58
N ASN A 218 -25.91 -15.87 20.45
CA ASN A 218 -26.16 -16.59 19.21
C ASN A 218 -26.87 -15.61 18.30
N VAL A 219 -26.17 -15.06 17.29
CA VAL A 219 -26.82 -14.17 16.33
C VAL A 219 -27.87 -15.08 15.77
N ARG A 220 -29.08 -14.94 16.32
CA ARG A 220 -30.14 -15.90 16.11
C ARG A 220 -30.29 -15.81 14.61
N ASN A 221 -29.92 -16.87 13.89
CA ASN A 221 -30.68 -17.23 12.72
C ASN A 221 -32.11 -17.15 13.23
N THR A 222 -32.82 -16.09 12.88
CA THR A 222 -34.19 -15.91 13.33
C THR A 222 -34.92 -17.04 12.64
N GLU A 223 -35.02 -18.16 13.33
CA GLU A 223 -35.75 -19.32 12.86
C GLU A 223 -37.20 -18.84 12.77
N PHE A 224 -37.63 -18.52 11.55
CA PHE A 224 -39.00 -18.14 11.28
C PHE A 224 -39.84 -19.39 11.46
N LYS A 225 -40.85 -19.32 12.35
CA LYS A 225 -41.72 -20.46 12.64
C LYS A 225 -42.71 -20.72 11.50
N SER A 226 -43.02 -19.69 10.72
CA SER A 226 -43.90 -19.75 9.55
C SER A 226 -43.32 -18.95 8.38
N VAL A 227 -43.73 -19.32 7.16
CA VAL A 227 -43.46 -18.54 5.94
C VAL A 227 -44.06 -17.14 6.04
N ASP A 228 -45.18 -16.99 6.74
CA ASP A 228 -45.85 -15.70 6.93
C ASP A 228 -45.02 -14.72 7.78
N ASP A 229 -44.35 -15.21 8.83
CA ASP A 229 -43.44 -14.41 9.65
C ASP A 229 -42.25 -13.87 8.82
N LEU A 230 -41.75 -14.70 7.91
CA LEU A 230 -40.69 -14.33 6.97
C LEU A 230 -41.18 -13.30 5.94
N ILE A 231 -42.40 -13.44 5.43
CA ILE A 231 -43.00 -12.48 4.50
C ILE A 231 -43.24 -11.15 5.21
N GLN A 232 -43.74 -11.15 6.45
CA GLN A 232 -44.00 -9.94 7.21
C GLN A 232 -42.70 -9.18 7.54
N THR A 233 -41.67 -9.89 7.99
CA THR A 233 -40.35 -9.28 8.25
C THR A 233 -39.69 -8.74 6.99
N ARG A 234 -39.81 -9.44 5.86
CA ARG A 234 -39.29 -8.96 4.56
C ARG A 234 -40.12 -7.83 3.96
N GLY A 235 -41.43 -7.84 4.15
CA GLY A 235 -42.35 -6.83 3.65
C GLY A 235 -42.13 -5.44 4.24
N ASN A 236 -41.55 -5.37 5.45
CA ASN A 236 -41.19 -4.12 6.11
C ASN A 236 -39.81 -3.58 5.69
N ILE A 237 -39.07 -4.30 4.83
CA ILE A 237 -37.74 -3.88 4.38
C ILE A 237 -37.90 -3.00 3.14
N SER A 238 -37.55 -1.72 3.26
CA SER A 238 -37.39 -0.86 2.08
C SER A 238 -36.10 -1.22 1.35
N HIS A 239 -36.20 -1.54 0.05
CA HIS A 239 -35.05 -1.73 -0.83
C HIS A 239 -34.46 -0.40 -1.34
N VAL A 240 -35.14 0.72 -1.12
CA VAL A 240 -34.64 2.06 -1.45
C VAL A 240 -33.87 2.60 -0.26
N MET A 241 -32.62 2.98 -0.49
CA MET A 241 -31.78 3.62 0.52
C MET A 241 -32.38 4.95 0.99
N SER A 242 -32.29 5.22 2.29
CA SER A 242 -32.64 6.53 2.83
C SER A 242 -31.71 7.61 2.28
N LYS A 243 -32.16 8.88 2.29
CA LYS A 243 -31.31 10.03 1.95
C LYS A 243 -30.05 10.10 2.81
N GLU A 244 -30.16 9.73 4.08
CA GLU A 244 -29.02 9.68 5.02
C GLU A 244 -28.04 8.57 4.64
N ASP A 245 -28.55 7.38 4.30
CA ASP A 245 -27.72 6.25 3.87
C ASP A 245 -27.00 6.55 2.55
N LEU A 246 -27.66 7.24 1.62
CA LEU A 246 -27.04 7.71 0.37
C LEU A 246 -25.89 8.69 0.63
N GLN A 247 -26.03 9.59 1.61
CA GLN A 247 -24.95 10.48 2.00
C GLN A 247 -23.79 9.70 2.64
N LYS A 248 -24.08 8.72 3.51
CA LYS A 248 -23.06 7.85 4.12
C LYS A 248 -22.31 7.05 3.06
N GLN A 249 -23.01 6.47 2.09
CA GLN A 249 -22.40 5.74 0.97
C GLN A 249 -21.47 6.66 0.16
N LYS A 250 -21.94 7.86 -0.23
CA LYS A 250 -21.10 8.83 -0.95
C LYS A 250 -19.87 9.25 -0.17
N LEU A 251 -19.99 9.44 1.15
CA LEU A 251 -18.85 9.77 2.02
C LEU A 251 -17.84 8.61 2.07
N ARG A 252 -18.32 7.37 2.19
CA ARG A 252 -17.50 6.15 2.15
C ARG A 252 -16.78 5.99 0.81
N GLU A 253 -17.46 6.20 -0.31
CA GLU A 253 -16.86 6.16 -1.65
C GLU A 253 -15.75 7.21 -1.79
N LYS A 254 -16.00 8.46 -1.35
CA LYS A 254 -14.97 9.50 -1.31
C LYS A 254 -13.78 9.11 -0.43
N LYS A 255 -14.04 8.51 0.73
CA LYS A 255 -12.98 8.01 1.64
C LYS A 255 -12.14 6.92 0.97
N LYS A 256 -12.77 5.93 0.32
CA LYS A 256 -12.08 4.86 -0.42
C LYS A 256 -11.21 5.41 -1.55
N LEU A 257 -11.74 6.36 -2.34
CA LEU A 257 -10.98 7.03 -3.40
C LEU A 257 -9.76 7.78 -2.87
N TYR A 258 -9.93 8.48 -1.73
CA TYR A 258 -8.84 9.17 -1.06
C TYR A 258 -7.77 8.18 -0.56
N GLU A 259 -8.17 7.09 0.09
CA GLU A 259 -7.25 6.04 0.56
C GLU A 259 -6.47 5.40 -0.61
N GLU A 260 -7.12 5.13 -1.73
CA GLU A 260 -6.45 4.62 -2.94
C GLU A 260 -5.47 5.64 -3.54
N LYS A 261 -5.83 6.93 -3.56
CA LYS A 261 -4.91 8.01 -3.98
C LYS A 261 -3.67 8.05 -3.09
N MET A 262 -3.85 7.97 -1.77
CA MET A 262 -2.73 7.96 -0.81
C MET A 262 -1.87 6.69 -0.95
N ARG A 263 -2.49 5.53 -1.20
CA ARG A 263 -1.77 4.27 -1.48
C ARG A 263 -0.84 4.40 -2.68
N ARG A 264 -1.33 4.96 -3.79
CA ARG A 264 -0.54 5.21 -5.01
C ARG A 264 0.59 6.20 -4.76
N LEU A 265 0.33 7.27 -4.01
CA LEU A 265 1.35 8.24 -3.65
C LEU A 265 2.48 7.60 -2.84
N ARG A 266 2.16 6.78 -1.84
CA ARG A 266 3.15 6.03 -1.05
C ARG A 266 3.95 5.06 -1.90
N LEU A 267 3.30 4.36 -2.83
CA LEU A 267 3.98 3.46 -3.76
C LEU A 267 5.02 4.22 -4.60
N HIS A 268 4.61 5.36 -5.18
CA HIS A 268 5.51 6.20 -5.97
C HIS A 268 6.70 6.73 -5.15
N GLN A 269 6.44 7.24 -3.94
CA GLN A 269 7.50 7.69 -3.04
C GLN A 269 8.50 6.56 -2.71
N LYS A 270 8.00 5.34 -2.51
CA LYS A 270 8.82 4.16 -2.27
C LYS A 270 9.65 3.77 -3.49
N GLU A 271 9.08 3.81 -4.68
CA GLU A 271 9.82 3.57 -5.93
C GLU A 271 10.96 4.56 -6.12
N GLU A 272 10.73 5.85 -5.87
CA GLU A 272 11.80 6.86 -5.92
C GLU A 272 12.90 6.60 -4.89
N GLU A 273 12.53 6.18 -3.68
CA GLU A 273 13.49 5.86 -2.62
C GLU A 273 14.35 4.65 -3.01
N ILE A 274 13.72 3.60 -3.55
CA ILE A 274 14.39 2.42 -4.08
C ILE A 274 15.38 2.83 -5.17
N GLU A 275 14.95 3.64 -6.14
CA GLU A 275 15.78 4.10 -7.24
C GLU A 275 16.99 4.91 -6.75
N LYS A 276 16.78 5.85 -5.82
CA LYS A 276 17.87 6.65 -5.21
C LYS A 276 18.86 5.76 -4.48
N LYS A 277 18.40 4.81 -3.66
CA LYS A 277 19.26 3.87 -2.93
C LYS A 277 20.02 2.95 -3.87
N PHE A 278 19.37 2.46 -4.92
CA PHE A 278 19.97 1.62 -5.95
C PHE A 278 21.08 2.36 -6.71
N ASN A 279 20.81 3.58 -7.18
CA ASN A 279 21.80 4.41 -7.87
C ASN A 279 22.97 4.78 -6.97
N ALA A 280 22.71 5.13 -5.71
CA ALA A 280 23.76 5.42 -4.73
C ALA A 280 24.64 4.20 -4.43
N ARG A 281 24.05 2.99 -4.42
CA ARG A 281 24.79 1.73 -4.31
C ARG A 281 25.62 1.45 -5.57
N LYS A 282 25.05 1.67 -6.76
CA LYS A 282 25.76 1.52 -8.05
C LYS A 282 26.98 2.44 -8.11
N ALA A 283 26.83 3.70 -7.70
CA ALA A 283 27.93 4.66 -7.62
C ALA A 283 28.99 4.23 -6.60
N PHE A 284 28.59 3.77 -5.41
CA PHE A 284 29.54 3.29 -4.40
C PHE A 284 30.42 2.16 -4.97
N ILE A 285 29.83 1.18 -5.65
CA ILE A 285 30.57 0.06 -6.27
C ILE A 285 31.55 0.53 -7.34
N ARG A 286 31.18 1.52 -8.16
CA ARG A 286 32.05 2.03 -9.24
C ARG A 286 33.28 2.80 -8.75
N TYR A 287 33.24 3.34 -7.53
CA TYR A 287 34.30 4.20 -6.98
C TYR A 287 35.10 3.56 -5.84
N THR A 288 34.83 2.28 -5.50
CA THR A 288 35.56 1.48 -4.51
C THR A 288 36.19 0.26 -5.16
#